data_AF-A0A661Y6G3-F1
#
_entry.id   AF-A0A661Y6G3-F1
#
_cell.length_a   1.000
_cell.length_b   1.000
_cell.length_c   1.000
_cell.angle_alpha   90.00
_cell.angle_beta   90.00
_cell.angle_gamma   90.00
#
_symmetry.space_group_name_H-M   'P 1'
#
loop_
_entity.id
_entity.type
_entity.pdbx_description
1 polymer ?
#
loop_
_entity_poly.entity_id
_entity_poly.type
_entity_poly.pdbx_seq_one_letter_code
_entity_poly.pdbx_strand_id
1 'polypeptide(L)'
;NPYSVSATHAEKFGELIVQNYEGRFTPMHTLAVDVMHKVSRKDKLDVPGRGEMTGMQIFLDLPLNNIFWKDQKIIYVREKSVTDIIGKSEKMVSFNDFFTSDGTYKLQTFAETAFRKPDAERNKFDKEIIKVNERLEIFMMSLQGQMLDIFPVQDSEDNKWVSWDDPLANEALTGPIKIINDDLQLPDLNYNNIMRAYFIEIVEATKTADYSKADKILGYIKSIQRQSSSEDIIPSEIKIRREISYNKSNIFINLKNVYALLSVLLLFLAFVDNLKSKKSKLLTWCLHISIAALAVGFIYHTYGMGMRWYLSGHAPWSNGYEALILVSWASLLAGFSFMRYSKITLAATSLLAFFTLMTASHSSYDPQLTNLVPVLKSYWLIIHVATLTISYGFLGLGFILGFFNMGIYLFKTPKNTQRLSLITKELTYVNEMNITIGLLLATVGTFLGGVWANESWGRYWGWDAKETWALVITIVYTIILHLRLAPKIKGEFTFNVAAIFGFGSVLMTFIGVNYYFTKGMHSYASGETPVFPMWAWITILGAVLLIVIAGIKERRNKKYIENI
;
A
#
# COMPACT_ATOMS: atom_id res chain seq x y z
N ASN A 1 -17.51 19.34 22.44
CA ASN A 1 -17.91 18.28 23.38
C ASN A 1 -16.97 18.38 24.58
N PRO A 2 -17.44 18.53 25.82
CA PRO A 2 -16.63 18.99 26.97
C PRO A 2 -15.52 18.06 27.47
N TYR A 3 -15.07 17.10 26.65
CA TYR A 3 -13.98 16.17 26.96
C TYR A 3 -13.15 15.79 25.73
N SER A 4 -13.48 16.30 24.54
CA SER A 4 -12.75 16.00 23.31
C SER A 4 -11.77 17.12 23.01
N VAL A 5 -10.52 16.78 22.76
CA VAL A 5 -9.54 17.74 22.26
C VAL A 5 -10.02 18.36 20.94
N SER A 6 -9.89 19.68 20.83
CA SER A 6 -10.24 20.44 19.62
C SER A 6 -9.47 19.91 18.41
N ALA A 7 -10.16 19.72 17.28
CA ALA A 7 -9.52 19.30 16.03
C ALA A 7 -8.44 20.28 15.59
N THR A 8 -8.67 21.59 15.75
CA THR A 8 -7.70 22.63 15.40
C THR A 8 -6.44 22.57 16.26
N HIS A 9 -6.58 22.34 17.57
CA HIS A 9 -5.41 22.19 18.44
C HIS A 9 -4.67 20.88 18.18
N ALA A 10 -5.40 19.77 17.96
CA ALA A 10 -4.80 18.50 17.57
C ALA A 10 -4.01 18.59 16.26
N GLU A 11 -4.46 19.40 15.29
CA GLU A 11 -3.70 19.67 14.07
C GLU A 11 -2.39 20.41 14.34
N LYS A 12 -2.37 21.40 15.26
CA LYS A 12 -1.13 22.07 15.68
C LYS A 12 -0.15 21.10 16.34
N PHE A 13 -0.66 20.21 17.20
CA PHE A 13 0.16 19.14 17.79
C PHE A 13 0.68 18.17 16.74
N GLY A 14 -0.12 17.88 15.70
CA GLY A 14 0.27 17.09 14.54
C GLY A 14 1.45 17.66 13.74
N GLU A 15 1.75 18.95 13.86
CA GLU A 15 2.92 19.59 13.22
C GLU A 15 4.23 19.43 13.99
N LEU A 16 4.19 18.99 15.26
CA LEU A 16 5.41 18.69 16.00
C LEU A 16 6.18 17.57 15.31
N ILE A 17 7.49 17.57 15.47
CA ILE A 17 8.34 16.49 14.97
C ILE A 17 8.38 15.37 16.02
N VAL A 18 8.43 14.13 15.55
CA VAL A 18 8.70 12.95 16.35
C VAL A 18 9.72 12.08 15.62
N GLN A 19 10.67 11.52 16.38
CA GLN A 19 11.56 10.48 15.88
C GLN A 19 10.81 9.15 16.00
N ASN A 20 10.53 8.49 14.87
CA ASN A 20 9.86 7.20 14.92
C ASN A 20 10.84 6.07 15.33
N TYR A 21 10.32 4.87 15.57
CA TYR A 21 11.11 3.69 15.95
C TYR A 21 12.19 3.28 14.93
N GLU A 22 12.09 3.75 13.67
CA GLU A 22 13.09 3.54 12.62
C GLU A 22 14.15 4.66 12.55
N GLY A 23 14.09 5.63 13.47
CA GLY A 23 14.96 6.81 13.52
C GLY A 23 14.61 7.92 12.52
N ARG A 24 13.50 7.82 11.76
CA ARG A 24 13.04 8.88 10.84
C ARG A 24 12.36 9.99 11.63
N PHE A 25 12.76 11.24 11.37
CA PHE A 25 12.02 12.41 11.82
C PHE A 25 10.79 12.63 10.96
N THR A 26 9.62 12.62 11.59
CA THR A 26 8.31 12.71 10.92
C THR A 26 7.40 13.68 11.65
N PRO A 27 6.35 14.21 11.01
CA PRO A 27 5.29 14.90 11.72
C PRO A 27 4.60 13.93 12.68
N MET A 28 4.22 14.42 13.85
CA MET A 28 3.40 13.72 14.84
C MET A 28 2.10 13.21 14.22
N HIS A 29 1.54 13.95 13.26
CA HIS A 29 0.39 13.50 12.48
C HIS A 29 0.64 12.18 11.73
N THR A 30 1.82 11.97 11.15
CA THR A 30 2.15 10.71 10.47
C THR A 30 2.14 9.56 11.46
N LEU A 31 2.81 9.71 12.61
CA LEU A 31 2.80 8.71 13.68
C LEU A 31 1.38 8.41 14.16
N ALA A 32 0.56 9.44 14.39
CA ALA A 32 -0.82 9.28 14.84
C ALA A 32 -1.66 8.50 13.81
N VAL A 33 -1.53 8.81 12.52
CA VAL A 33 -2.21 8.07 11.44
C VAL A 33 -1.75 6.61 11.42
N ASP A 34 -0.44 6.37 11.50
CA ASP A 34 0.15 5.03 11.47
C ASP A 34 -0.33 4.16 12.63
N VAL A 35 -0.33 4.71 13.84
CA VAL A 35 -0.85 4.06 15.05
C VAL A 35 -2.33 3.75 14.90
N MET A 36 -3.12 4.74 14.48
CA MET A 36 -4.57 4.58 14.37
C MET A 36 -4.97 3.60 13.26
N HIS A 37 -4.23 3.56 12.16
CA HIS A 37 -4.41 2.55 11.11
C HIS A 37 -4.04 1.17 11.58
N LYS A 38 -2.95 1.02 12.34
CA LYS A 38 -2.52 -0.27 12.88
C LYS A 38 -3.53 -0.84 13.86
N VAL A 39 -4.01 -0.02 14.80
CA VAL A 39 -4.93 -0.42 15.87
C VAL A 39 -6.37 -0.58 15.35
N SER A 40 -6.90 0.41 14.64
CA SER A 40 -8.34 0.51 14.31
C SER A 40 -8.70 0.31 12.83
N ARG A 41 -7.71 0.38 11.92
CA ARG A 41 -7.90 0.34 10.46
C ARG A 41 -8.79 1.46 9.89
N LYS A 42 -9.00 2.55 10.64
CA LYS A 42 -9.84 3.68 10.25
C LYS A 42 -9.12 5.02 10.43
N ASP A 43 -9.43 5.97 9.54
CA ASP A 43 -8.97 7.38 9.63
C ASP A 43 -9.70 8.16 10.73
N LYS A 44 -10.95 7.79 10.99
CA LYS A 44 -11.86 8.42 11.93
C LYS A 44 -12.68 7.37 12.67
N LEU A 45 -13.03 7.67 13.90
CA LEU A 45 -13.89 6.83 14.73
C LEU A 45 -15.03 7.67 15.29
N ASP A 46 -16.24 7.12 15.25
CA ASP A 46 -17.35 7.65 16.01
C ASP A 46 -17.25 7.12 17.44
N VAL A 47 -17.07 8.02 18.40
CA VAL A 47 -16.77 7.71 19.78
C VAL A 47 -17.98 8.05 20.63
N PRO A 48 -18.57 7.08 21.36
CA PRO A 48 -19.70 7.32 22.25
C PRO A 48 -19.48 8.51 23.18
N GLY A 49 -20.43 9.45 23.18
CA GLY A 49 -20.35 10.67 24.00
C GLY A 49 -19.38 11.74 23.49
N ARG A 50 -18.61 11.48 22.43
CA ARG A 50 -17.61 12.41 21.88
C ARG A 50 -17.81 12.73 20.40
N GLY A 51 -18.56 11.89 19.67
CA GLY A 51 -18.86 12.05 18.24
C GLY A 51 -17.71 11.58 17.35
N GLU A 52 -17.73 11.99 16.08
CA GLU A 52 -16.66 11.66 15.13
C GLU A 52 -15.35 12.38 15.51
N MET A 53 -14.29 11.60 15.75
CA MET A 53 -12.96 12.10 16.06
C MET A 53 -11.94 11.63 15.02
N THR A 54 -10.99 12.50 14.69
CA THR A 54 -9.86 12.18 13.81
C THR A 54 -8.80 11.35 14.55
N GLY A 55 -8.01 10.56 13.81
CA GLY A 55 -6.90 9.81 14.41
C GLY A 55 -5.94 10.66 15.24
N MET A 56 -5.68 11.91 14.82
CA MET A 56 -4.83 12.85 15.57
C MET A 56 -5.47 13.29 16.90
N GLN A 57 -6.77 13.59 16.91
CA GLN A 57 -7.48 13.92 18.16
C GLN A 57 -7.48 12.75 19.13
N ILE A 58 -7.70 11.53 18.62
CA ILE A 58 -7.70 10.32 19.43
C ILE A 58 -6.31 10.09 20.00
N PHE A 59 -5.27 10.13 19.16
CA PHE A 59 -3.90 9.90 19.57
C PHE A 59 -3.44 10.87 20.68
N LEU A 60 -3.78 12.15 20.58
CA LEU A 60 -3.47 13.14 21.61
C LEU A 60 -4.29 12.92 22.90
N ASP A 61 -5.49 12.37 22.79
CA ASP A 61 -6.39 12.16 23.92
C ASP A 61 -6.17 10.81 24.65
N LEU A 62 -5.50 9.84 24.02
CA LEU A 62 -5.15 8.54 24.60
C LEU A 62 -4.44 8.67 25.96
N PRO A 63 -3.33 9.44 26.10
CA PRO A 63 -2.68 9.60 27.39
C PRO A 63 -3.49 10.40 28.41
N LEU A 64 -4.41 11.26 27.95
CA LEU A 64 -5.22 12.13 28.82
C LEU A 64 -6.39 11.38 29.48
N ASN A 65 -7.00 10.44 28.74
CA ASN A 65 -8.24 9.76 29.12
C ASN A 65 -8.07 8.24 29.08
N ASN A 66 -7.01 7.72 29.71
CA ASN A 66 -6.58 6.33 29.54
C ASN A 66 -7.66 5.27 29.91
N ILE A 67 -8.39 5.46 31.01
CA ILE A 67 -9.44 4.54 31.47
C ILE A 67 -10.58 4.52 30.45
N PHE A 68 -11.03 5.69 30.00
CA PHE A 68 -12.09 5.81 28.99
C PHE A 68 -11.74 5.06 27.70
N TRP A 69 -10.51 5.21 27.21
CA TRP A 69 -10.06 4.59 25.97
C TRP A 69 -9.90 3.08 26.05
N LYS A 70 -9.56 2.53 27.23
CA LYS A 70 -9.49 1.08 27.41
C LYS A 70 -10.85 0.38 27.24
N ASP A 71 -11.94 1.12 27.44
CA ASP A 71 -13.32 0.62 27.26
C ASP A 71 -13.89 0.86 25.85
N GLN A 72 -13.23 1.67 25.01
CA GLN A 72 -13.74 1.97 23.67
C GLN A 72 -13.44 0.85 22.67
N LYS A 73 -14.38 0.60 21.74
CA LYS A 73 -14.23 -0.39 20.65
C LYS A 73 -13.29 0.10 19.56
N ILE A 74 -11.99 0.13 19.86
CA ILE A 74 -10.95 0.69 18.99
C ILE A 74 -10.04 -0.36 18.37
N ILE A 75 -9.93 -1.55 18.97
CA ILE A 75 -8.97 -2.58 18.55
C ILE A 75 -9.63 -3.49 17.52
N TYR A 76 -9.03 -3.55 16.34
CA TYR A 76 -9.48 -4.43 15.25
C TYR A 76 -8.96 -5.86 15.43
N VAL A 77 -9.86 -6.83 15.32
CA VAL A 77 -9.58 -8.27 15.31
C VAL A 77 -10.17 -8.87 14.03
N ARG A 78 -9.32 -9.51 13.22
CA ARG A 78 -9.74 -10.07 11.91
C ARG A 78 -10.45 -11.41 12.05
N GLU A 79 -9.91 -12.31 12.87
CA GLU A 79 -10.32 -13.71 12.96
C GLU A 79 -11.36 -13.93 14.07
N LYS A 80 -12.46 -14.58 13.70
CA LYS A 80 -13.53 -14.91 14.65
C LYS A 80 -13.05 -15.83 15.78
N SER A 81 -12.12 -16.74 15.50
CA SER A 81 -11.56 -17.62 16.54
C SER A 81 -10.87 -16.85 17.66
N VAL A 82 -10.30 -15.66 17.38
CA VAL A 82 -9.72 -14.80 18.41
C VAL A 82 -10.82 -14.07 19.17
N THR A 83 -11.84 -13.55 18.48
CA THR A 83 -12.98 -12.88 19.13
C THR A 83 -13.77 -13.84 20.03
N ASP A 84 -13.92 -15.09 19.62
CA ASP A 84 -14.60 -16.12 20.39
C ASP A 84 -13.88 -16.41 21.73
N ILE A 85 -12.55 -16.42 21.76
CA ILE A 85 -11.75 -16.61 23.00
C ILE A 85 -11.96 -15.45 23.98
N ILE A 86 -12.03 -14.22 23.49
CA ILE A 86 -12.28 -13.04 24.34
C ILE A 86 -13.76 -12.85 24.69
N GLY A 87 -14.65 -13.69 24.16
CA GLY A 87 -16.09 -13.67 24.43
C GLY A 87 -16.86 -12.60 23.66
N LYS A 88 -16.41 -12.23 22.45
CA LYS A 88 -17.02 -11.21 21.59
C LYS A 88 -17.35 -11.74 20.20
N SER A 89 -18.35 -11.13 19.56
CA SER A 89 -18.78 -11.44 18.19
C SER A 89 -18.40 -10.36 17.17
N GLU A 90 -18.04 -9.16 17.66
CA GLU A 90 -17.70 -8.01 16.83
C GLU A 90 -16.21 -7.98 16.48
N LYS A 91 -15.86 -7.39 15.33
CA LYS A 91 -14.45 -7.21 14.90
C LYS A 91 -13.75 -6.04 15.58
N MET A 92 -14.49 -5.10 16.15
CA MET A 92 -13.97 -3.97 16.89
C MET A 92 -14.26 -4.21 18.36
N VAL A 93 -13.21 -4.36 19.17
CA VAL A 93 -13.31 -4.70 20.60
C VAL A 93 -12.53 -3.70 21.44
N SER A 94 -12.79 -3.70 22.74
CA SER A 94 -12.06 -2.84 23.67
C SER A 94 -10.74 -3.47 24.10
N PHE A 95 -9.85 -2.66 24.67
CA PHE A 95 -8.61 -3.18 25.26
C PHE A 95 -8.91 -4.10 26.45
N ASN A 96 -9.85 -3.68 27.31
CA ASN A 96 -10.23 -4.45 28.50
C ASN A 96 -10.85 -5.81 28.15
N ASP A 97 -11.42 -5.99 26.95
CA ASP A 97 -11.98 -7.27 26.52
C ASP A 97 -10.91 -8.39 26.45
N PHE A 98 -9.63 -8.06 26.28
CA PHE A 98 -8.52 -9.02 26.23
C PHE A 98 -8.03 -9.50 27.60
N PHE A 99 -8.49 -8.87 28.67
CA PHE A 99 -8.08 -9.18 30.03
C PHE A 99 -9.26 -9.71 30.84
N THR A 100 -8.99 -10.58 31.79
CA THR A 100 -9.96 -11.01 32.79
C THR A 100 -10.04 -10.01 33.95
N SER A 101 -11.01 -10.16 34.85
CA SER A 101 -11.23 -9.23 35.97
C SER A 101 -10.06 -9.13 36.95
N ASP A 102 -9.22 -10.16 37.01
CA ASP A 102 -7.96 -10.24 37.76
C ASP A 102 -6.74 -9.68 36.99
N GLY A 103 -6.93 -9.21 35.76
CA GLY A 103 -5.88 -8.63 34.92
C GLY A 103 -5.08 -9.64 34.08
N THR A 104 -5.44 -10.92 34.11
CA THR A 104 -4.77 -11.95 33.32
C THR A 104 -5.07 -11.78 31.82
N TYR A 105 -4.02 -11.84 30.98
CA TYR A 105 -4.16 -11.71 29.53
C TYR A 105 -4.71 -13.00 28.91
N LYS A 106 -5.93 -12.95 28.37
CA LYS A 106 -6.66 -14.13 27.85
C LYS A 106 -5.93 -14.86 26.71
N LEU A 107 -5.10 -14.16 25.95
CA LEU A 107 -4.40 -14.72 24.79
C LEU A 107 -2.94 -15.11 25.07
N GLN A 108 -2.47 -15.01 26.32
CA GLN A 108 -1.05 -15.19 26.66
C GLN A 108 -0.47 -16.52 26.17
N THR A 109 -1.07 -17.65 26.54
CA THR A 109 -0.57 -18.98 26.14
C THR A 109 -0.60 -19.20 24.63
N PHE A 110 -1.61 -18.64 23.94
CA PHE A 110 -1.70 -18.69 22.49
C PHE A 110 -0.61 -17.85 21.83
N ALA A 111 -0.32 -16.66 22.39
CA ALA A 111 0.74 -15.79 21.90
C ALA A 111 2.11 -16.45 22.06
N GLU A 112 2.43 -16.97 23.24
CA GLU A 112 3.69 -17.68 23.50
C GLU A 112 3.89 -18.86 22.54
N THR A 113 2.83 -19.63 22.28
CA THR A 113 2.86 -20.74 21.32
C THR A 113 3.07 -20.26 19.89
N ALA A 114 2.37 -19.19 19.48
CA ALA A 114 2.49 -18.62 18.14
C ALA A 114 3.90 -18.04 17.88
N PHE A 115 4.48 -17.34 18.86
CA PHE A 115 5.82 -16.76 18.75
C PHE A 115 6.92 -17.83 18.66
N ARG A 116 6.76 -18.99 19.32
CA ARG A 116 7.72 -20.11 19.25
C ARG A 116 7.70 -20.86 17.92
N LYS A 117 6.60 -20.80 17.15
CA LYS A 117 6.51 -21.46 15.85
C LYS A 117 7.35 -20.71 14.80
N PRO A 118 8.06 -21.43 13.90
CA PRO A 118 8.63 -20.85 12.70
C PRO A 118 7.54 -20.20 11.82
N ASP A 119 7.85 -19.11 11.12
CA ASP A 119 6.88 -18.37 10.29
C ASP A 119 6.10 -19.23 9.28
N ALA A 120 6.77 -20.22 8.71
CA ALA A 120 6.17 -21.15 7.75
C ALA A 120 5.11 -22.08 8.37
N GLU A 121 5.18 -22.32 9.67
CA GLU A 121 4.29 -23.23 10.41
C GLU A 121 3.15 -22.49 11.13
N ARG A 122 3.21 -21.15 11.17
CA ARG A 122 2.16 -20.32 11.79
C ARG A 122 0.90 -20.34 10.92
N ASN A 123 -0.19 -20.85 11.50
CA ASN A 123 -1.49 -20.85 10.84
C ASN A 123 -2.15 -19.45 10.93
N LYS A 124 -3.35 -19.31 10.34
CA LYS A 124 -4.09 -18.03 10.31
C LYS A 124 -4.39 -17.48 11.72
N PHE A 125 -4.65 -18.37 12.68
CA PHE A 125 -4.92 -18.02 14.07
C PHE A 125 -3.63 -17.56 14.77
N ASP A 126 -2.54 -18.31 14.67
CA ASP A 126 -1.23 -17.93 15.24
C ASP A 126 -0.81 -16.53 14.76
N LYS A 127 -0.95 -16.26 13.47
CA LYS A 127 -0.64 -14.96 12.85
C LYS A 127 -1.54 -13.84 13.35
N GLU A 128 -2.83 -14.10 13.53
CA GLU A 128 -3.75 -13.09 14.06
C GLU A 128 -3.45 -12.79 15.53
N ILE A 129 -3.11 -13.79 16.35
CA ILE A 129 -2.72 -13.58 17.75
C ILE A 129 -1.50 -12.66 17.84
N ILE A 130 -0.46 -12.91 17.04
CA ILE A 130 0.74 -12.05 17.00
C ILE A 130 0.36 -10.61 16.63
N LYS A 131 -0.46 -10.43 15.58
CA LYS A 131 -0.91 -9.10 15.14
C LYS A 131 -1.79 -8.39 16.17
N VAL A 132 -2.65 -9.12 16.88
CA VAL A 132 -3.47 -8.57 17.96
C VAL A 132 -2.58 -8.16 19.13
N ASN A 133 -1.59 -8.97 19.49
CA ASN A 133 -0.63 -8.64 20.52
C ASN A 133 0.15 -7.36 20.20
N GLU A 134 0.65 -7.23 18.97
CA GLU A 134 1.31 -6.02 18.47
C GLU A 134 0.37 -4.80 18.55
N ARG A 135 -0.91 -4.92 18.16
CA ARG A 135 -1.89 -3.84 18.29
C ARG A 135 -2.12 -3.43 19.75
N LEU A 136 -2.19 -4.40 20.66
CA LEU A 136 -2.37 -4.15 22.10
C LEU A 136 -1.17 -3.42 22.68
N GLU A 137 0.04 -3.82 22.30
CA GLU A 137 1.29 -3.19 22.73
C GLU A 137 1.38 -1.75 22.22
N ILE A 138 1.18 -1.53 20.91
CA ILE A 138 1.16 -0.18 20.31
C ILE A 138 0.10 0.69 20.99
N PHE A 139 -1.11 0.17 21.22
CA PHE A 139 -2.16 0.90 21.91
C PHE A 139 -1.77 1.26 23.34
N MET A 140 -1.12 0.36 24.07
CA MET A 140 -0.64 0.60 25.43
C MET A 140 0.49 1.64 25.46
N MET A 141 1.45 1.57 24.54
CA MET A 141 2.50 2.57 24.41
C MET A 141 1.91 3.95 24.08
N SER A 142 0.85 4.03 23.27
CA SER A 142 0.12 5.28 23.02
C SER A 142 -0.55 5.81 24.29
N LEU A 143 -1.22 4.94 25.04
CA LEU A 143 -1.90 5.30 26.29
C LEU A 143 -0.92 5.80 27.35
N GLN A 144 0.30 5.30 27.36
CA GLN A 144 1.35 5.72 28.29
C GLN A 144 2.11 6.96 27.79
N GLY A 145 1.91 7.36 26.54
CA GLY A 145 2.65 8.46 25.92
C GLY A 145 4.10 8.12 25.56
N GLN A 146 4.48 6.84 25.56
CA GLN A 146 5.84 6.34 25.32
C GLN A 146 6.28 6.42 23.85
N MET A 147 5.35 6.63 22.91
CA MET A 147 5.68 6.83 21.50
C MET A 147 6.03 8.29 21.15
N LEU A 148 6.11 9.18 22.15
CA LEU A 148 6.31 10.60 21.94
C LEU A 148 7.79 10.99 22.05
N ASP A 149 8.66 10.37 21.24
CA ASP A 149 10.08 10.77 21.12
C ASP A 149 10.19 12.12 20.41
N ILE A 150 9.86 13.20 21.13
CA ILE A 150 9.69 14.57 20.62
C ILE A 150 10.74 15.55 21.15
N PHE A 151 11.57 15.13 22.12
CA PHE A 151 12.58 15.98 22.72
C PHE A 151 13.99 15.56 22.31
N PRO A 152 14.80 16.49 21.77
CA PRO A 152 16.20 16.23 21.45
C PRO A 152 17.01 16.06 22.74
N VAL A 153 17.87 15.04 22.83
CA VAL A 153 18.84 14.93 23.93
C VAL A 153 19.92 16.01 23.75
N GLN A 154 20.19 16.80 24.80
CA GLN A 154 21.24 17.83 24.74
C GLN A 154 22.61 17.19 24.52
N ASP A 155 23.42 17.77 23.62
CA ASP A 155 24.77 17.29 23.29
C ASP A 155 24.87 15.84 22.79
N SER A 156 23.78 15.28 22.23
CA SER A 156 23.77 13.94 21.65
C SER A 156 24.64 13.85 20.39
N GLU A 157 25.61 12.93 20.38
CA GLU A 157 26.41 12.61 19.18
C GLU A 157 25.55 12.01 18.05
N ASP A 158 24.54 11.20 18.40
CA ASP A 158 23.72 10.44 17.45
C ASP A 158 22.37 11.09 17.08
N ASN A 159 22.13 12.36 17.46
CA ASN A 159 20.84 13.05 17.24
C ASN A 159 19.63 12.29 17.80
N LYS A 160 19.78 11.65 18.96
CA LYS A 160 18.72 10.86 19.61
C LYS A 160 17.66 11.78 20.21
N TRP A 161 16.39 11.44 19.98
CA TRP A 161 15.25 12.06 20.66
C TRP A 161 14.66 11.08 21.67
N VAL A 162 14.04 11.62 22.71
CA VAL A 162 13.46 10.86 23.81
C VAL A 162 12.05 11.30 24.12
N SER A 163 11.28 10.36 24.64
CA SER A 163 9.97 10.61 25.24
C SER A 163 10.12 11.36 26.57
N TRP A 164 9.03 12.02 26.96
CA TRP A 164 8.96 12.84 28.18
C TRP A 164 9.09 12.03 29.47
N ASP A 165 8.86 10.72 29.42
CA ASP A 165 8.98 9.79 30.55
C ASP A 165 10.33 9.06 30.60
N ASP A 166 11.22 9.29 29.63
CA ASP A 166 12.60 8.79 29.66
C ASP A 166 13.36 9.41 30.84
N PRO A 167 14.26 8.66 31.52
CA PRO A 167 15.11 9.22 32.58
C PRO A 167 15.83 10.53 32.19
N LEU A 168 16.33 10.62 30.95
CA LEU A 168 17.01 11.82 30.42
C LEU A 168 16.09 13.04 30.34
N ALA A 169 14.77 12.85 30.22
CA ALA A 169 13.81 13.94 30.15
C ALA A 169 13.64 14.68 31.49
N ASN A 170 14.17 14.13 32.60
CA ASN A 170 14.17 14.77 33.91
C ASN A 170 15.40 15.66 34.14
N GLU A 171 16.42 15.56 33.29
CA GLU A 171 17.62 16.37 33.39
C GLU A 171 17.32 17.86 33.13
N ALA A 172 17.99 18.73 33.89
CA ALA A 172 17.77 20.17 33.78
C ALA A 172 18.34 20.69 32.45
N LEU A 173 17.50 21.40 31.70
CA LEU A 173 17.89 21.98 30.42
C LEU A 173 18.77 23.21 30.62
N THR A 174 19.80 23.32 29.78
CA THR A 174 20.75 24.43 29.78
C THR A 174 20.68 25.25 28.49
N GLY A 175 21.32 26.43 28.48
CA GLY A 175 21.42 27.30 27.30
C GLY A 175 20.20 28.22 27.07
N PRO A 176 19.89 28.60 25.81
CA PRO A 176 18.80 29.55 25.49
C PRO A 176 17.41 29.06 25.93
N ILE A 177 17.25 27.76 26.16
CA ILE A 177 16.03 27.16 26.68
C ILE A 177 15.72 27.69 28.10
N LYS A 178 16.75 28.06 28.90
CA LYS A 178 16.55 28.63 30.24
C LYS A 178 15.66 29.88 30.26
N ILE A 179 15.78 30.71 29.23
CA ILE A 179 14.97 31.94 29.07
C ILE A 179 13.49 31.62 28.92
N ILE A 180 13.15 30.49 28.26
CA ILE A 180 11.76 30.03 28.10
C ILE A 180 11.12 29.72 29.46
N ASN A 181 11.91 29.24 30.43
CA ASN A 181 11.36 28.93 31.75
C ASN A 181 10.89 30.15 32.51
N ASP A 182 11.52 31.31 32.32
CA ASP A 182 11.11 32.54 33.01
C ASP A 182 9.66 32.92 32.63
N ASP A 183 9.25 32.61 31.39
CA ASP A 183 7.88 32.79 30.91
C ASP A 183 6.89 31.70 31.40
N LEU A 184 7.37 30.46 31.58
CA LEU A 184 6.55 29.30 31.98
C LEU A 184 6.47 29.11 33.49
N GLN A 185 7.42 29.68 34.24
CA GLN A 185 7.55 29.60 35.69
C GLN A 185 7.60 28.16 36.22
N LEU A 186 8.27 27.23 35.50
CA LEU A 186 8.41 25.85 35.97
C LEU A 186 9.45 25.78 37.10
N PRO A 187 9.21 24.98 38.17
CA PRO A 187 10.16 24.81 39.26
C PRO A 187 11.53 24.31 38.79
N ASP A 188 11.52 23.26 37.97
CA ASP A 188 12.69 22.73 37.27
C ASP A 188 12.39 22.70 35.77
N LEU A 189 13.25 23.33 34.97
CA LEU A 189 13.12 23.32 33.52
C LEU A 189 13.69 22.02 32.95
N ASN A 190 12.82 21.05 32.73
CA ASN A 190 13.13 19.79 32.05
C ASN A 190 12.01 19.38 31.10
N TYR A 191 12.29 18.46 30.18
CA TYR A 191 11.31 18.02 29.18
C TYR A 191 10.07 17.38 29.80
N ASN A 192 10.25 16.64 30.90
CA ASN A 192 9.16 16.03 31.65
C ASN A 192 8.14 17.07 32.16
N ASN A 193 8.62 18.13 32.81
CA ASN A 193 7.79 19.20 33.37
C ASN A 193 7.10 20.03 32.27
N ILE A 194 7.78 20.27 31.14
CA ILE A 194 7.17 20.96 29.97
C ILE A 194 5.96 20.15 29.46
N MET A 195 6.10 18.83 29.29
CA MET A 195 4.97 18.00 28.83
C MET A 195 3.87 17.86 29.86
N ARG A 196 4.20 17.74 31.15
CA ARG A 196 3.18 17.74 32.21
C ARG A 196 2.38 19.03 32.19
N ALA A 197 3.05 20.18 32.08
CA ALA A 197 2.38 21.48 31.96
C ALA A 197 1.47 21.52 30.72
N TYR A 198 1.96 21.03 29.57
CA TYR A 198 1.15 20.94 28.36
C TYR A 198 -0.11 20.08 28.56
N PHE A 199 0.02 18.87 29.12
CA PHE A 199 -1.14 17.98 29.33
C PHE A 199 -2.14 18.55 30.34
N ILE A 200 -1.68 19.20 31.41
CA ILE A 200 -2.56 19.90 32.36
C ILE A 200 -3.36 20.99 31.64
N GLU A 201 -2.70 21.81 30.83
CA GLU A 201 -3.36 22.89 30.08
C GLU A 201 -4.31 22.37 29.00
N ILE A 202 -4.02 21.23 28.35
CA ILE A 202 -4.99 20.61 27.42
C ILE A 202 -6.23 20.14 28.18
N VAL A 203 -6.06 19.43 29.30
CA VAL A 203 -7.20 18.92 30.09
C VAL A 203 -8.09 20.08 30.52
N GLU A 204 -7.51 21.21 30.93
CA GLU A 204 -8.29 22.41 31.24
C GLU A 204 -8.95 23.02 29.99
N ALA A 205 -8.22 23.14 28.88
CA ALA A 205 -8.74 23.63 27.62
C ALA A 205 -9.92 22.80 27.07
N THR A 206 -9.97 21.49 27.34
CA THR A 206 -11.13 20.66 26.95
C THR A 206 -12.43 21.05 27.68
N LYS A 207 -12.32 21.66 28.87
CA LYS A 207 -13.46 22.14 29.67
C LYS A 207 -13.82 23.59 29.37
N THR A 208 -12.82 24.45 29.19
CA THR A 208 -13.00 25.90 29.01
C THR A 208 -13.11 26.32 27.54
N ALA A 209 -12.70 25.46 26.62
CA ALA A 209 -12.50 25.73 25.19
C ALA A 209 -11.41 26.79 24.87
N ASP A 210 -10.64 27.23 25.86
CA ASP A 210 -9.51 28.14 25.66
C ASP A 210 -8.19 27.35 25.56
N TYR A 211 -7.64 27.27 24.35
CA TYR A 211 -6.38 26.57 24.07
C TYR A 211 -5.16 27.49 24.06
N SER A 212 -5.30 28.77 24.42
CA SER A 212 -4.23 29.77 24.26
C SER A 212 -2.95 29.41 25.02
N LYS A 213 -3.09 28.88 26.25
CA LYS A 213 -1.94 28.43 27.05
C LYS A 213 -1.30 27.16 26.50
N ALA A 214 -2.11 26.17 26.13
CA ALA A 214 -1.63 24.94 25.50
C ALA A 214 -0.90 25.23 24.17
N ASP A 215 -1.43 26.16 23.36
CA ASP A 215 -0.81 26.63 22.12
C ASP A 215 0.52 27.34 22.39
N LYS A 216 0.62 28.13 23.47
CA LYS A 216 1.87 28.78 23.88
C LYS A 216 2.94 27.73 24.25
N ILE A 217 2.59 26.72 25.06
CA ILE A 217 3.52 25.64 25.43
C ILE A 217 3.97 24.84 24.20
N LEU A 218 3.04 24.55 23.29
CA LEU A 218 3.34 23.88 22.02
C LEU A 218 4.31 24.69 21.14
N GLY A 219 4.17 26.01 21.14
CA GLY A 219 5.14 26.92 20.51
C GLY A 219 6.54 26.80 21.11
N TYR A 220 6.66 26.64 22.44
CA TYR A 220 7.95 26.40 23.09
C TYR A 220 8.54 25.03 22.73
N ILE A 221 7.73 23.97 22.72
CA ILE A 221 8.18 22.63 22.28
C ILE A 221 8.71 22.71 20.83
N LYS A 222 7.96 23.37 19.93
CA LYS A 222 8.38 23.57 18.54
C LYS A 222 9.69 24.36 18.44
N SER A 223 9.88 25.37 19.30
CA SER A 223 11.10 26.16 19.35
C SER A 223 12.29 25.33 19.84
N ILE A 224 12.12 24.51 20.87
CA ILE A 224 13.14 23.57 21.38
C ILE A 224 13.56 22.59 20.28
N GLN A 225 12.60 21.99 19.57
CA GLN A 225 12.87 21.05 18.47
C GLN A 225 13.77 21.67 17.38
N ARG A 226 13.55 22.96 17.07
CA ARG A 226 14.29 23.70 16.04
C ARG A 226 15.63 24.26 16.50
N GLN A 227 15.84 24.42 17.80
CA GLN A 227 17.10 24.91 18.38
C GLN A 227 18.12 23.79 18.64
N SER A 228 17.79 22.54 18.33
CA SER A 228 18.65 21.38 18.57
C SER A 228 19.83 21.29 17.61
N SER A 229 20.90 20.61 18.04
CA SER A 229 22.08 20.27 17.21
C SER A 229 21.74 19.43 15.96
N SER A 230 20.50 18.95 15.85
CA SER A 230 19.98 18.15 14.74
C SER A 230 19.30 18.99 13.64
N GLU A 231 19.47 20.32 13.61
CA GLU A 231 18.78 21.23 12.69
C GLU A 231 18.87 20.77 11.21
N ASP A 232 20.03 20.25 10.80
CA ASP A 232 20.27 19.79 9.42
C ASP A 232 19.50 18.52 9.02
N ILE A 233 19.05 17.71 10.00
CA ILE A 233 18.44 16.38 9.77
C ILE A 233 16.90 16.46 9.87
N ILE A 234 16.39 17.44 10.61
CA ILE A 234 14.95 17.59 10.88
C ILE A 234 14.23 18.14 9.61
N PRO A 235 13.04 17.62 9.25
CA PRO A 235 12.29 18.12 8.10
C PRO A 235 11.88 19.59 8.27
N SER A 236 11.99 20.38 7.19
CA SER A 236 11.52 21.76 7.17
C SER A 236 10.00 21.87 7.38
N GLU A 237 9.52 23.02 7.84
CA GLU A 237 8.09 23.32 8.03
C GLU A 237 7.25 23.07 6.76
N ILE A 238 7.83 23.30 5.59
CA ILE A 238 7.18 23.02 4.30
C ILE A 238 7.07 21.51 4.08
N LYS A 239 8.13 20.74 4.39
CA LYS A 239 8.13 19.28 4.26
C LYS A 239 7.12 18.64 5.22
N ILE A 240 7.03 19.14 6.46
CA ILE A 240 6.03 18.72 7.47
C ILE A 240 4.61 18.92 6.93
N ARG A 241 4.26 20.14 6.50
CA ARG A 241 2.91 20.43 5.98
C ARG A 241 2.57 19.62 4.73
N ARG A 242 3.56 19.37 3.86
CA ARG A 242 3.39 18.51 2.68
C ARG A 242 3.14 17.06 3.05
N GLU A 243 3.83 16.51 4.04
CA GLU A 243 3.61 15.14 4.50
C GLU A 243 2.22 14.97 5.15
N ILE A 244 1.80 15.94 5.98
CA ILE A 244 0.45 15.97 6.55
C ILE A 244 -0.63 16.00 5.44
N SER A 245 -0.47 16.89 4.46
CA SER A 245 -1.39 17.00 3.32
C SER A 245 -1.42 15.72 2.48
N TYR A 246 -0.26 15.11 2.25
CA TYR A 246 -0.13 13.83 1.55
C TYR A 246 -0.93 12.73 2.26
N ASN A 247 -0.75 12.58 3.58
CA ASN A 247 -1.48 11.58 4.37
C ASN A 247 -3.00 11.82 4.34
N LYS A 248 -3.46 13.06 4.50
CA LYS A 248 -4.89 13.41 4.45
C LYS A 248 -5.52 13.16 3.08
N SER A 249 -4.74 13.25 1.99
CA SER A 249 -5.27 13.17 0.62
C SER A 249 -5.65 11.76 0.17
N ASN A 250 -5.17 10.70 0.82
CA ASN A 250 -5.50 9.30 0.51
C ASN A 250 -5.43 8.96 -1.00
N ILE A 251 -4.40 9.48 -1.68
CA ILE A 251 -4.26 9.51 -3.15
C ILE A 251 -4.58 8.16 -3.79
N PHE A 252 -3.91 7.10 -3.35
CA PHE A 252 -4.02 5.78 -3.99
C PHE A 252 -5.35 5.07 -3.69
N ILE A 253 -5.98 5.34 -2.54
CA ILE A 253 -7.32 4.84 -2.21
C ILE A 253 -8.36 5.51 -3.13
N ASN A 254 -8.23 6.82 -3.34
CA ASN A 254 -9.10 7.57 -4.25
C ASN A 254 -8.90 7.12 -5.70
N LEU A 255 -7.66 6.95 -6.14
CA LEU A 255 -7.34 6.45 -7.48
C LEU A 255 -7.87 5.04 -7.73
N LYS A 256 -7.78 4.13 -6.74
CA LYS A 256 -8.39 2.80 -6.82
C LYS A 256 -9.88 2.90 -7.16
N ASN A 257 -10.62 3.75 -6.46
CA ASN A 257 -12.07 3.91 -6.68
C ASN A 257 -12.37 4.53 -8.06
N VAL A 258 -11.57 5.52 -8.48
CA VAL A 258 -11.69 6.14 -9.81
C VAL A 258 -11.42 5.12 -10.92
N TYR A 259 -10.35 4.34 -10.82
CA TYR A 259 -10.02 3.32 -11.81
C TYR A 259 -11.05 2.17 -11.83
N ALA A 260 -11.64 1.82 -10.68
CA ALA A 260 -12.75 0.88 -10.62
C ALA A 260 -13.93 1.36 -11.48
N LEU A 261 -14.38 2.60 -11.24
CA LEU A 261 -15.48 3.22 -11.97
C LEU A 261 -15.15 3.33 -13.48
N LEU A 262 -13.97 3.85 -13.81
CA LEU A 262 -13.54 4.03 -15.20
C LEU A 262 -13.36 2.70 -15.92
N SER A 263 -12.93 1.63 -15.24
CA SER A 263 -12.79 0.32 -15.88
C SER A 263 -14.12 -0.21 -16.38
N VAL A 264 -15.18 -0.12 -15.57
CA VAL A 264 -16.53 -0.55 -15.93
C VAL A 264 -17.12 0.36 -17.01
N LEU A 265 -16.99 1.68 -16.82
CA LEU A 265 -17.52 2.67 -17.75
C LEU A 265 -16.86 2.56 -19.13
N LEU A 266 -15.52 2.56 -19.21
CA LEU A 266 -14.79 2.44 -20.47
C LEU A 266 -15.08 1.10 -21.16
N LEU A 267 -15.17 0.00 -20.40
CA LEU A 267 -15.50 -1.30 -20.98
C LEU A 267 -16.90 -1.29 -21.59
N PHE A 268 -17.90 -0.77 -20.87
CA PHE A 268 -19.27 -0.66 -21.36
C PHE A 268 -19.36 0.25 -22.60
N LEU A 269 -18.77 1.44 -22.54
CA LEU A 269 -18.79 2.39 -23.65
C LEU A 269 -18.07 1.83 -24.88
N ALA A 270 -16.91 1.21 -24.70
CA ALA A 270 -16.17 0.58 -25.79
C ALA A 270 -16.93 -0.60 -26.39
N PHE A 271 -17.62 -1.40 -25.57
CA PHE A 271 -18.46 -2.49 -26.04
C PHE A 271 -19.65 -1.98 -26.88
N VAL A 272 -20.37 -0.97 -26.38
CA VAL A 272 -21.50 -0.37 -27.11
C VAL A 272 -21.06 0.27 -28.43
N ASP A 273 -19.92 0.97 -28.45
CA ASP A 273 -19.33 1.56 -29.66
C ASP A 273 -19.01 0.48 -30.70
N ASN A 274 -18.49 -0.66 -30.21
CA ASN A 274 -18.20 -1.84 -31.02
C ASN A 274 -19.40 -2.72 -31.35
N LEU A 275 -20.62 -2.40 -30.92
CA LEU A 275 -21.84 -3.07 -31.37
C LEU A 275 -22.66 -2.21 -32.34
N LYS A 276 -22.69 -0.88 -32.16
CA LYS A 276 -23.46 0.00 -33.04
C LYS A 276 -22.83 0.08 -34.44
N SER A 277 -23.68 0.16 -35.47
CA SER A 277 -23.28 0.35 -36.87
C SER A 277 -23.11 1.83 -37.23
N LYS A 278 -23.83 2.73 -36.56
CA LYS A 278 -23.71 4.19 -36.70
C LYS A 278 -23.05 4.80 -35.46
N LYS A 279 -22.05 5.65 -35.67
CA LYS A 279 -21.38 6.39 -34.60
C LYS A 279 -22.35 7.38 -33.96
N SER A 280 -22.47 7.34 -32.62
CA SER A 280 -23.23 8.33 -31.86
C SER A 280 -22.29 9.42 -31.34
N LYS A 281 -22.65 10.69 -31.53
CA LYS A 281 -21.90 11.84 -31.01
C LYS A 281 -21.80 11.80 -29.48
N LEU A 282 -22.91 11.48 -28.80
CA LEU A 282 -22.97 11.35 -27.34
C LEU A 282 -22.01 10.26 -26.83
N LEU A 283 -22.04 9.07 -27.44
CA LEU A 283 -21.16 7.97 -27.06
C LEU A 283 -19.67 8.32 -27.22
N THR A 284 -19.33 8.96 -28.34
CA THR A 284 -17.96 9.41 -28.62
C THR A 284 -17.50 10.44 -27.59
N TRP A 285 -18.38 11.38 -27.23
CA TRP A 285 -18.11 12.41 -26.23
C TRP A 285 -17.91 11.81 -24.83
N CYS A 286 -18.80 10.91 -24.39
CA CYS A 286 -18.67 10.19 -23.11
C CYS A 286 -17.37 9.38 -23.04
N LEU A 287 -16.99 8.73 -24.14
CA LEU A 287 -15.75 7.96 -24.23
C LEU A 287 -14.52 8.88 -24.10
N HIS A 288 -14.48 10.02 -24.81
CA HIS A 288 -13.38 10.98 -24.68
C HIS A 288 -13.27 11.59 -23.27
N ILE A 289 -14.40 11.89 -22.62
CA ILE A 289 -14.40 12.35 -21.23
C ILE A 289 -13.83 11.29 -20.29
N SER A 290 -14.25 10.03 -20.47
CA SER A 290 -13.76 8.92 -19.65
C SER A 290 -12.24 8.71 -19.83
N ILE A 291 -11.73 8.86 -21.05
CA ILE A 291 -10.29 8.82 -21.35
C ILE A 291 -9.56 10.02 -20.71
N ALA A 292 -10.12 11.23 -20.82
CA ALA A 292 -9.55 12.42 -20.20
C ALA A 292 -9.50 12.29 -18.67
N ALA A 293 -10.57 11.77 -18.06
CA ALA A 293 -10.61 11.47 -16.63
C ALA A 293 -9.55 10.41 -16.25
N LEU A 294 -9.35 9.38 -17.06
CA LEU A 294 -8.28 8.39 -16.84
C LEU A 294 -6.89 9.03 -16.92
N ALA A 295 -6.68 9.95 -17.86
CA ALA A 295 -5.41 10.66 -18.03
C ALA A 295 -5.13 11.59 -16.84
N VAL A 296 -6.14 12.33 -16.36
CA VAL A 296 -6.04 13.13 -15.13
C VAL A 296 -5.73 12.22 -13.93
N GLY A 297 -6.39 11.07 -13.83
CA GLY A 297 -6.09 10.06 -12.82
C GLY A 297 -4.65 9.54 -12.90
N PHE A 298 -4.09 9.36 -14.10
CA PHE A 298 -2.70 8.93 -14.28
C PHE A 298 -1.69 10.03 -13.90
N ILE A 299 -1.99 11.29 -14.20
CA ILE A 299 -1.19 12.44 -13.74
C ILE A 299 -1.23 12.53 -12.22
N TYR A 300 -2.40 12.37 -11.60
CA TYR A 300 -2.54 12.38 -10.15
C TYR A 300 -1.82 11.21 -9.47
N HIS A 301 -1.80 10.03 -10.12
CA HIS A 301 -0.97 8.89 -9.70
C HIS A 301 0.52 9.24 -9.71
N THR A 302 0.99 9.82 -10.82
CA THR A 302 2.39 10.24 -10.98
C THR A 302 2.77 11.28 -9.94
N TYR A 303 1.88 12.24 -9.65
CA TYR A 303 2.05 13.20 -8.58
C TYR A 303 2.15 12.52 -7.21
N GLY A 304 1.29 11.55 -6.90
CA GLY A 304 1.33 10.81 -5.64
C GLY A 304 2.63 10.04 -5.44
N MET A 305 3.16 9.42 -6.49
CA MET A 305 4.47 8.77 -6.45
C MET A 305 5.62 9.78 -6.30
N GLY A 306 5.58 10.89 -7.04
CA GLY A 306 6.58 11.96 -6.92
C GLY A 306 6.62 12.59 -5.54
N MET A 307 5.46 12.82 -4.92
CA MET A 307 5.36 13.29 -3.54
C MET A 307 5.93 12.26 -2.57
N ARG A 308 5.63 10.97 -2.77
CA ARG A 308 6.19 9.89 -1.94
C ARG A 308 7.72 9.84 -2.01
N TRP A 309 8.27 10.02 -3.22
CA TRP A 309 9.72 10.13 -3.41
C TRP A 309 10.29 11.33 -2.64
N TYR A 310 9.73 12.51 -2.81
CA TYR A 310 10.19 13.73 -2.14
C TYR A 310 10.16 13.61 -0.60
N LEU A 311 9.12 12.98 -0.05
CA LEU A 311 8.94 12.84 1.39
C LEU A 311 9.88 11.79 2.01
N SER A 312 9.96 10.60 1.41
CA SER A 312 10.84 9.50 1.86
C SER A 312 12.33 9.73 1.59
N GLY A 313 12.67 10.59 0.61
CA GLY A 313 14.05 10.82 0.21
C GLY A 313 14.63 9.74 -0.72
N HIS A 314 13.83 8.77 -1.15
CA HIS A 314 14.23 7.73 -2.09
C HIS A 314 13.10 7.39 -3.07
N ALA A 315 13.42 6.68 -4.14
CA ALA A 315 12.41 6.29 -5.11
C ALA A 315 11.40 5.28 -4.51
N PRO A 316 10.09 5.43 -4.78
CA PRO A 316 9.02 4.71 -4.09
C PRO A 316 8.76 3.35 -4.75
N TRP A 317 9.70 2.42 -4.58
CA TRP A 317 9.58 1.00 -4.95
C TRP A 317 10.42 0.10 -4.04
N SER A 318 10.56 0.47 -2.77
CA SER A 318 11.38 -0.25 -1.78
C SER A 318 10.63 -1.41 -1.13
N ASN A 319 9.31 -1.33 -1.04
CA ASN A 319 8.47 -2.33 -0.38
C ASN A 319 7.33 -2.84 -1.30
N GLY A 320 6.60 -3.86 -0.83
CA GLY A 320 5.54 -4.50 -1.62
C GLY A 320 4.36 -3.58 -1.96
N TYR A 321 4.02 -2.63 -1.08
CA TYR A 321 2.98 -1.63 -1.33
C TYR A 321 3.39 -0.70 -2.48
N GLU A 322 4.61 -0.18 -2.42
CA GLU A 322 5.19 0.71 -3.42
C GLU A 322 5.38 0.00 -4.77
N ALA A 323 5.79 -1.27 -4.76
CA ALA A 323 5.88 -2.07 -5.97
C ALA A 323 4.51 -2.21 -6.67
N LEU A 324 3.43 -2.47 -5.91
CA LEU A 324 2.07 -2.53 -6.49
C LEU A 324 1.61 -1.19 -7.05
N ILE A 325 1.92 -0.08 -6.39
CA ILE A 325 1.68 1.27 -6.94
C ILE A 325 2.39 1.43 -8.29
N LEU A 326 3.67 1.06 -8.37
CA LEU A 326 4.46 1.14 -9.60
C LEU A 326 3.91 0.22 -10.71
N VAL A 327 3.47 -1.01 -10.38
CA VAL A 327 2.80 -1.90 -11.36
C VAL A 327 1.53 -1.24 -11.89
N SER A 328 0.70 -0.66 -11.02
CA SER A 328 -0.52 0.03 -11.44
C SER A 328 -0.23 1.22 -12.35
N TRP A 329 0.82 2.00 -12.04
CA TRP A 329 1.26 3.10 -12.87
C TRP A 329 1.77 2.61 -14.24
N ALA A 330 2.58 1.56 -14.25
CA ALA A 330 3.13 0.96 -15.47
C ALA A 330 2.05 0.37 -16.37
N SER A 331 1.00 -0.23 -15.80
CA SER A 331 -0.17 -0.67 -16.57
C SER A 331 -0.81 0.49 -17.31
N LEU A 332 -1.07 1.61 -16.64
CA LEU A 332 -1.67 2.80 -17.26
C LEU A 332 -0.77 3.35 -18.37
N LEU A 333 0.54 3.44 -18.12
CA LEU A 333 1.53 3.82 -19.13
C LEU A 333 1.44 2.94 -20.38
N ALA A 334 1.38 1.62 -20.20
CA ALA A 334 1.22 0.67 -21.30
C ALA A 334 -0.09 0.91 -22.07
N GLY A 335 -1.20 1.11 -21.37
CA GLY A 335 -2.49 1.37 -22.02
C GLY A 335 -2.51 2.68 -22.82
N PHE A 336 -1.92 3.75 -22.31
CA PHE A 336 -1.79 5.02 -23.04
C PHE A 336 -0.85 4.91 -24.23
N SER A 337 0.21 4.11 -24.14
CA SER A 337 1.13 3.87 -25.27
C SER A 337 0.44 3.21 -26.47
N PHE A 338 -0.59 2.40 -26.23
CA PHE A 338 -1.33 1.70 -27.27
C PHE A 338 -2.72 2.27 -27.57
N MET A 339 -3.10 3.41 -26.98
CA MET A 339 -4.44 3.98 -27.12
C MET A 339 -4.83 4.31 -28.56
N ARG A 340 -3.84 4.64 -29.41
CA ARG A 340 -4.05 4.96 -30.83
C ARG A 340 -4.51 3.75 -31.65
N TYR A 341 -4.23 2.54 -31.16
CA TYR A 341 -4.54 1.30 -31.84
C TYR A 341 -5.85 0.70 -31.37
N SER A 342 -6.10 0.69 -30.05
CA SER A 342 -7.34 0.15 -29.51
C SER A 342 -7.82 0.89 -28.26
N LYS A 343 -9.06 1.37 -28.31
CA LYS A 343 -9.73 2.01 -27.17
C LYS A 343 -10.08 1.00 -26.07
N ILE A 344 -10.28 -0.27 -26.43
CA ILE A 344 -10.56 -1.35 -25.47
C ILE A 344 -9.37 -1.58 -24.53
N THR A 345 -8.15 -1.33 -25.01
CA THR A 345 -6.93 -1.42 -24.19
C THR A 345 -6.95 -0.45 -23.00
N LEU A 346 -7.60 0.72 -23.12
CA LEU A 346 -7.73 1.66 -22.01
C LEU A 346 -8.66 1.13 -20.90
N ALA A 347 -9.71 0.38 -21.28
CA ALA A 347 -10.57 -0.29 -20.31
C ALA A 347 -9.79 -1.43 -19.61
N ALA A 348 -9.04 -2.22 -20.36
CA ALA A 348 -8.21 -3.31 -19.84
C ALA A 348 -7.15 -2.80 -18.85
N THR A 349 -6.48 -1.69 -19.16
CA THR A 349 -5.49 -1.12 -18.25
C THR A 349 -6.12 -0.53 -16.99
N SER A 350 -7.25 0.17 -17.10
CA SER A 350 -7.94 0.72 -15.92
C SER A 350 -8.40 -0.41 -15.00
N LEU A 351 -8.81 -1.56 -15.56
CA LEU A 351 -9.17 -2.74 -14.79
C LEU A 351 -7.96 -3.34 -14.07
N LEU A 352 -6.83 -3.46 -14.75
CA LEU A 352 -5.59 -3.95 -14.14
C LEU A 352 -5.10 -3.02 -13.03
N ALA A 353 -5.05 -1.71 -13.29
CA ALA A 353 -4.69 -0.70 -12.31
C ALA A 353 -5.59 -0.74 -11.07
N PHE A 354 -6.90 -0.92 -11.26
CA PHE A 354 -7.85 -1.12 -10.18
C PHE A 354 -7.51 -2.36 -9.34
N PHE A 355 -7.34 -3.53 -9.95
CA PHE A 355 -7.06 -4.77 -9.20
C PHE A 355 -5.71 -4.70 -8.47
N THR A 356 -4.71 -4.06 -9.07
CA THR A 356 -3.40 -3.86 -8.45
C THR A 356 -3.48 -2.92 -7.24
N LEU A 357 -4.16 -1.76 -7.36
CA LEU A 357 -4.35 -0.85 -6.21
C LEU A 357 -5.30 -1.41 -5.14
N MET A 358 -6.26 -2.24 -5.53
CA MET A 358 -7.10 -2.99 -4.59
C MET A 358 -6.25 -3.96 -3.77
N THR A 359 -5.28 -4.63 -4.42
CA THR A 359 -4.31 -5.50 -3.75
C THR A 359 -3.40 -4.69 -2.83
N ALA A 360 -2.92 -3.51 -3.27
CA ALA A 360 -2.10 -2.62 -2.44
C ALA A 360 -2.87 -2.10 -1.21
N SER A 361 -4.19 -1.91 -1.33
CA SER A 361 -5.06 -1.51 -0.22
C SER A 361 -5.37 -2.65 0.76
N HIS A 362 -4.89 -3.87 0.50
CA HIS A 362 -5.12 -5.00 1.39
C HIS A 362 -4.28 -4.87 2.66
N SER A 363 -4.84 -5.29 3.80
CA SER A 363 -4.24 -5.19 5.15
C SER A 363 -2.86 -5.85 5.35
N SER A 364 -2.37 -6.58 4.35
CA SER A 364 -1.05 -7.23 4.34
C SER A 364 0.07 -6.31 3.88
N TYR A 365 -0.28 -5.15 3.31
CA TYR A 365 0.67 -4.16 2.80
C TYR A 365 0.57 -2.90 3.64
N ASP A 366 1.71 -2.39 4.09
CA ASP A 366 1.78 -1.19 4.92
C ASP A 366 2.07 0.03 4.04
N PRO A 367 1.19 1.07 4.06
CA PRO A 367 1.36 2.27 3.24
C PRO A 367 2.37 3.27 3.82
N GLN A 368 3.00 2.95 4.94
CA GLN A 368 3.85 3.85 5.73
C GLN A 368 5.08 4.33 4.94
N LEU A 369 5.56 5.52 5.27
CA LEU A 369 6.81 6.08 4.75
C LEU A 369 7.96 5.63 5.66
N THR A 370 8.64 4.57 5.24
CA THR A 370 9.74 3.95 5.99
C THR A 370 11.10 4.36 5.44
N ASN A 371 12.15 4.19 6.25
CA ASN A 371 13.52 4.34 5.76
C ASN A 371 13.95 3.15 4.89
N LEU A 372 14.94 3.34 4.01
CA LEU A 372 15.55 2.23 3.28
C LEU A 372 16.44 1.41 4.22
N VAL A 373 16.21 0.10 4.26
CA VAL A 373 17.17 -0.84 4.87
C VAL A 373 18.53 -0.75 4.14
N PRO A 374 19.67 -0.96 4.83
CA PRO A 374 21.00 -0.67 4.28
C PRO A 374 21.29 -1.33 2.93
N VAL A 375 20.88 -2.59 2.74
CA VAL A 375 21.10 -3.34 1.48
C VAL A 375 20.34 -2.78 0.28
N LEU A 376 19.29 -1.97 0.52
CA LEU A 376 18.54 -1.31 -0.57
C LEU A 376 19.13 0.05 -0.96
N LYS A 377 20.19 0.52 -0.29
CA LYS A 377 20.89 1.77 -0.61
C LYS A 377 21.91 1.58 -1.74
N SER A 378 21.48 1.04 -2.88
CA SER A 378 22.30 0.90 -4.10
C SER A 378 21.61 1.50 -5.32
N TYR A 379 22.39 2.16 -6.16
CA TYR A 379 21.92 2.70 -7.44
C TYR A 379 21.42 1.59 -8.39
N TRP A 380 22.10 0.46 -8.43
CA TRP A 380 21.76 -0.65 -9.31
C TRP A 380 20.42 -1.29 -8.94
N LEU A 381 20.12 -1.38 -7.64
CA LEU A 381 18.83 -1.87 -7.18
C LEU A 381 17.69 -1.00 -7.69
N ILE A 382 17.83 0.33 -7.58
CA ILE A 382 16.78 1.29 -7.95
C ILE A 382 16.36 1.06 -9.41
N ILE A 383 17.32 0.91 -10.31
CA ILE A 383 17.06 0.70 -11.74
C ILE A 383 16.55 -0.72 -12.00
N HIS A 384 17.15 -1.73 -11.37
CA HIS A 384 16.75 -3.13 -11.51
C HIS A 384 15.28 -3.33 -11.14
N VAL A 385 14.90 -2.92 -9.92
CA VAL A 385 13.55 -3.10 -9.38
C VAL A 385 12.54 -2.29 -10.20
N ALA A 386 12.87 -1.05 -10.59
CA ALA A 386 12.00 -0.26 -11.44
C ALA A 386 11.74 -0.95 -12.79
N THR A 387 12.79 -1.43 -13.46
CA THR A 387 12.69 -2.05 -14.79
C THR A 387 11.86 -3.34 -14.75
N LEU A 388 12.09 -4.23 -13.77
CA LEU A 388 11.30 -5.44 -13.60
C LEU A 388 9.84 -5.15 -13.23
N THR A 389 9.61 -4.20 -12.32
CA THR A 389 8.25 -3.89 -11.86
C THR A 389 7.42 -3.23 -12.97
N ILE A 390 8.03 -2.35 -13.78
CA ILE A 390 7.38 -1.78 -14.96
C ILE A 390 7.05 -2.88 -15.98
N SER A 391 7.95 -3.84 -16.20
CA SER A 391 7.67 -5.00 -17.05
C SER A 391 6.39 -5.73 -16.63
N TYR A 392 6.18 -5.95 -15.33
CA TYR A 392 4.97 -6.63 -14.83
C TYR A 392 3.68 -5.89 -15.18
N GLY A 393 3.71 -4.55 -15.26
CA GLY A 393 2.57 -3.76 -15.71
C GLY A 393 2.20 -4.03 -17.18
N PHE A 394 3.19 -4.14 -18.06
CA PHE A 394 3.01 -4.53 -19.47
C PHE A 394 2.56 -5.98 -19.58
N LEU A 395 3.26 -6.93 -18.96
CA LEU A 395 2.92 -8.35 -19.02
C LEU A 395 1.51 -8.63 -18.45
N GLY A 396 1.12 -7.92 -17.39
CA GLY A 396 -0.22 -7.96 -16.82
C GLY A 396 -1.30 -7.39 -17.74
N LEU A 397 -1.00 -6.34 -18.51
CA LEU A 397 -1.94 -5.86 -19.53
C LEU A 397 -2.20 -6.95 -20.57
N GLY A 398 -1.16 -7.71 -20.94
CA GLY A 398 -1.31 -8.83 -21.88
C GLY A 398 -2.19 -9.97 -21.36
N PHE A 399 -2.16 -10.22 -20.05
CA PHE A 399 -3.06 -11.14 -19.36
C PHE A 399 -4.52 -10.69 -19.47
N ILE A 400 -4.82 -9.43 -19.17
CA ILE A 400 -6.20 -8.90 -19.25
C ILE A 400 -6.70 -8.86 -20.70
N LEU A 401 -5.86 -8.44 -21.65
CA LEU A 401 -6.19 -8.47 -23.08
C LEU A 401 -6.48 -9.89 -23.59
N GLY A 402 -5.74 -10.88 -23.09
CA GLY A 402 -6.01 -12.29 -23.35
C GLY A 402 -7.43 -12.70 -22.92
N PHE A 403 -7.84 -12.33 -21.70
CA PHE A 403 -9.20 -12.58 -21.22
C PHE A 403 -10.27 -11.83 -22.01
N PHE A 404 -10.01 -10.58 -22.41
CA PHE A 404 -10.94 -9.81 -23.24
C PHE A 404 -11.16 -10.48 -24.59
N ASN A 405 -10.09 -11.00 -25.21
CA ASN A 405 -10.20 -11.79 -26.44
C ASN A 405 -11.04 -13.06 -26.22
N MET A 406 -10.84 -13.80 -25.12
CA MET A 406 -11.69 -14.96 -24.78
C MET A 406 -13.17 -14.57 -24.64
N GLY A 407 -13.45 -13.44 -23.99
CA GLY A 407 -14.80 -12.88 -23.88
C GLY A 407 -15.41 -12.58 -25.26
N ILE A 408 -14.66 -11.96 -26.18
CA ILE A 408 -15.15 -11.65 -27.53
C ILE A 408 -15.44 -12.94 -28.31
N TYR A 409 -14.59 -13.97 -28.22
CA TYR A 409 -14.85 -15.27 -28.84
C TYR A 409 -16.18 -15.88 -28.37
N LEU A 410 -16.58 -15.68 -27.10
CA LEU A 410 -17.88 -16.12 -26.60
C LEU A 410 -19.08 -15.43 -27.27
N PHE A 411 -18.92 -14.20 -27.79
CA PHE A 411 -20.01 -13.47 -28.44
C PHE A 411 -20.00 -13.57 -29.97
N LYS A 412 -19.06 -14.34 -30.54
CA LYS A 412 -19.03 -14.61 -31.98
C LYS A 412 -20.21 -15.46 -32.44
N THR A 413 -20.91 -14.95 -33.44
CA THR A 413 -22.00 -15.58 -34.17
C THR A 413 -21.73 -15.47 -35.66
N PRO A 414 -22.32 -16.32 -36.51
CA PRO A 414 -22.12 -16.21 -37.96
C PRO A 414 -22.38 -14.80 -38.52
N LYS A 415 -23.36 -14.07 -37.97
CA LYS A 415 -23.73 -12.72 -38.40
C LYS A 415 -22.71 -11.63 -38.09
N ASN A 416 -21.91 -11.79 -37.02
CA ASN A 416 -20.97 -10.76 -36.56
C ASN A 416 -19.50 -11.23 -36.58
N THR A 417 -19.23 -12.42 -37.13
CA THR A 417 -17.89 -13.03 -37.06
C THR A 417 -16.83 -12.18 -37.72
N GLN A 418 -17.10 -11.61 -38.91
CA GLN A 418 -16.14 -10.74 -39.62
C GLN A 418 -15.74 -9.52 -38.78
N ARG A 419 -16.70 -8.85 -38.15
CA ARG A 419 -16.43 -7.69 -37.28
C ARG A 419 -15.64 -8.10 -36.04
N LEU A 420 -16.10 -9.12 -35.33
CA LEU A 420 -15.46 -9.55 -34.09
C LEU A 420 -14.07 -10.17 -34.33
N SER A 421 -13.82 -10.79 -35.49
CA SER A 421 -12.48 -11.26 -35.86
C SER A 421 -11.49 -10.11 -36.07
N LEU A 422 -11.94 -8.97 -36.61
CA LEU A 422 -11.08 -7.80 -36.74
C LEU A 422 -10.70 -7.24 -35.37
N ILE A 423 -11.66 -7.17 -34.44
CA ILE A 423 -11.41 -6.71 -33.06
C ILE A 423 -10.46 -7.68 -32.34
N THR A 424 -10.69 -9.00 -32.43
CA THR A 424 -9.78 -9.97 -31.77
C THR A 424 -8.37 -9.89 -32.34
N LYS A 425 -8.24 -9.67 -33.65
CA LYS A 425 -6.96 -9.52 -34.33
C LYS A 425 -6.24 -8.23 -33.92
N GLU A 426 -6.96 -7.11 -33.86
CA GLU A 426 -6.45 -5.82 -33.34
C GLU A 426 -5.91 -5.97 -31.92
N LEU A 427 -6.71 -6.53 -31.00
CA LEU A 427 -6.30 -6.76 -29.62
C LEU A 427 -5.12 -7.72 -29.52
N THR A 428 -5.06 -8.75 -30.37
CA THR A 428 -3.94 -9.70 -30.40
C THR A 428 -2.64 -9.00 -30.81
N TYR A 429 -2.66 -8.14 -31.83
CA TYR A 429 -1.46 -7.39 -32.23
C TYR A 429 -1.03 -6.37 -31.17
N VAL A 430 -1.98 -5.68 -30.55
CA VAL A 430 -1.66 -4.79 -29.41
C VAL A 430 -1.04 -5.61 -28.27
N ASN A 431 -1.57 -6.79 -27.98
CA ASN A 431 -1.03 -7.69 -26.96
C ASN A 431 0.38 -8.18 -27.32
N GLU A 432 0.64 -8.53 -28.59
CA GLU A 432 1.96 -8.92 -29.10
C GLU A 432 3.00 -7.80 -28.93
N MET A 433 2.66 -6.57 -29.32
CA MET A 433 3.52 -5.39 -29.09
C MET A 433 3.78 -5.15 -27.60
N ASN A 434 2.73 -5.23 -26.80
CA ASN A 434 2.79 -4.99 -25.35
C ASN A 434 3.65 -6.03 -24.62
N ILE A 435 3.48 -7.32 -24.93
CA ILE A 435 4.32 -8.40 -24.38
C ILE A 435 5.77 -8.28 -24.85
N THR A 436 6.02 -7.81 -26.07
CA THR A 436 7.38 -7.59 -26.57
C THR A 436 8.12 -6.54 -25.72
N ILE A 437 7.47 -5.42 -25.40
CA ILE A 437 8.04 -4.40 -24.51
C ILE A 437 8.24 -4.97 -23.10
N GLY A 438 7.23 -5.67 -22.57
CA GLY A 438 7.32 -6.32 -21.26
C GLY A 438 8.50 -7.31 -21.17
N LEU A 439 8.68 -8.16 -22.18
CA LEU A 439 9.80 -9.11 -22.24
C LEU A 439 11.15 -8.40 -22.32
N LEU A 440 11.27 -7.34 -23.13
CA LEU A 440 12.51 -6.57 -23.22
C LEU A 440 12.90 -6.01 -21.85
N LEU A 441 11.96 -5.35 -21.16
CA LEU A 441 12.16 -4.82 -19.82
C LEU A 441 12.45 -5.92 -18.80
N ALA A 442 11.73 -7.05 -18.85
CA ALA A 442 12.00 -8.19 -17.96
C ALA A 442 13.42 -8.70 -18.12
N THR A 443 13.87 -8.86 -19.36
CA THR A 443 15.20 -9.37 -19.70
C THR A 443 16.28 -8.42 -19.21
N VAL A 444 16.18 -7.13 -19.57
CA VAL A 444 17.14 -6.10 -19.10
C VAL A 444 17.14 -6.04 -17.57
N GLY A 445 15.96 -6.03 -16.94
CA GLY A 445 15.81 -6.07 -15.50
C GLY A 445 16.52 -7.26 -14.86
N THR A 446 16.33 -8.48 -15.38
CA THR A 446 17.00 -9.69 -14.87
C THR A 446 18.53 -9.57 -14.93
N PHE A 447 19.10 -9.04 -16.01
CA PHE A 447 20.55 -8.83 -16.11
C PHE A 447 21.06 -7.75 -15.15
N LEU A 448 20.34 -6.63 -15.02
CA LEU A 448 20.68 -5.58 -14.04
C LEU A 448 20.62 -6.10 -12.60
N GLY A 449 19.75 -7.08 -12.33
CA GLY A 449 19.67 -7.76 -11.04
C GLY A 449 20.94 -8.50 -10.70
N GLY A 450 21.55 -9.18 -11.68
CA GLY A 450 22.84 -9.84 -11.48
C GLY A 450 23.98 -8.86 -11.20
N VAL A 451 23.97 -7.67 -11.81
CA VAL A 451 24.95 -6.61 -11.51
C VAL A 451 24.81 -6.15 -10.05
N TRP A 452 23.59 -5.88 -9.61
CA TRP A 452 23.30 -5.51 -8.22
C TRP A 452 23.66 -6.63 -7.22
N ALA A 453 23.38 -7.90 -7.57
CA ALA A 453 23.74 -9.04 -6.75
C ALA A 453 25.25 -9.15 -6.54
N ASN A 454 26.05 -8.81 -7.57
CA ASN A 454 27.50 -8.80 -7.46
C ASN A 454 28.01 -7.69 -6.52
N GLU A 455 27.41 -6.50 -6.60
CA GLU A 455 27.74 -5.40 -5.69
C GLU A 455 27.35 -5.72 -4.23
N SER A 456 26.22 -6.38 -4.02
CA SER A 456 25.67 -6.62 -2.68
C SER A 456 26.22 -7.86 -2.00
N TRP A 457 26.45 -8.93 -2.77
CA TRP A 457 26.81 -10.27 -2.25
C TRP A 457 28.08 -10.87 -2.88
N GLY A 458 28.79 -10.13 -3.73
CA GLY A 458 30.04 -10.58 -4.35
C GLY A 458 29.89 -11.65 -5.44
N ARG A 459 28.68 -11.89 -5.95
CA ARG A 459 28.42 -12.82 -7.07
C ARG A 459 27.27 -12.36 -7.96
N TYR A 460 27.37 -12.62 -9.27
CA TYR A 460 26.34 -12.22 -10.24
C TYR A 460 25.05 -13.06 -10.20
N TRP A 461 25.12 -14.30 -9.72
CA TRP A 461 23.97 -15.20 -9.69
C TRP A 461 24.15 -16.25 -8.60
N GLY A 462 23.07 -16.55 -7.89
CA GLY A 462 23.02 -17.44 -6.75
C GLY A 462 22.00 -18.57 -6.84
N TRP A 463 21.23 -18.66 -7.93
CA TRP A 463 20.10 -19.60 -8.09
C TRP A 463 19.07 -19.52 -6.97
N ASP A 464 18.93 -18.35 -6.38
CA ASP A 464 17.90 -18.15 -5.39
C ASP A 464 16.51 -18.13 -6.08
N ALA A 465 15.44 -18.22 -5.29
CA ALA A 465 14.10 -18.33 -5.85
C ALA A 465 13.74 -17.09 -6.70
N LYS A 466 14.15 -15.88 -6.31
CA LYS A 466 13.78 -14.67 -7.08
C LYS A 466 14.55 -14.57 -8.39
N GLU A 467 15.85 -14.81 -8.39
CA GLU A 467 16.69 -14.89 -9.58
C GLU A 467 16.15 -15.94 -10.55
N THR A 468 15.90 -17.16 -10.05
CA THR A 468 15.41 -18.28 -10.88
C THR A 468 14.07 -17.94 -11.52
N TRP A 469 13.13 -17.38 -10.77
CA TRP A 469 11.82 -17.03 -11.30
C TRP A 469 11.84 -15.80 -12.23
N ALA A 470 12.80 -14.88 -12.05
CA ALA A 470 13.04 -13.81 -13.02
C ALA A 470 13.49 -14.38 -14.38
N LEU A 471 14.38 -15.38 -14.38
CA LEU A 471 14.78 -16.10 -15.60
C LEU A 471 13.60 -16.87 -16.22
N VAL A 472 12.76 -17.53 -15.41
CA VAL A 472 11.57 -18.24 -15.88
C VAL A 472 10.61 -17.28 -16.60
N ILE A 473 10.37 -16.07 -16.08
CA ILE A 473 9.55 -15.06 -16.77
C ILE A 473 10.11 -14.78 -18.16
N THR A 474 11.41 -14.51 -18.28
CA THR A 474 12.06 -14.24 -19.57
C THR A 474 11.86 -15.40 -20.55
N ILE A 475 12.09 -16.64 -20.10
CA ILE A 475 11.93 -17.84 -20.95
C ILE A 475 10.47 -18.03 -21.37
N VAL A 476 9.52 -17.96 -20.45
CA VAL A 476 8.09 -18.16 -20.71
C VAL A 476 7.59 -17.15 -21.75
N TYR A 477 7.87 -15.86 -21.56
CA TYR A 477 7.42 -14.84 -22.50
C TYR A 477 8.19 -14.85 -23.82
N THR A 478 9.44 -15.30 -23.84
CA THR A 478 10.16 -15.61 -25.07
C THR A 478 9.44 -16.70 -25.86
N ILE A 479 9.08 -17.82 -25.21
CA ILE A 479 8.33 -18.91 -25.85
C ILE A 479 7.00 -18.40 -26.40
N ILE A 480 6.24 -17.61 -25.62
CA ILE A 480 4.94 -17.05 -26.03
C ILE A 480 5.06 -16.24 -27.34
N LEU A 481 6.06 -15.38 -27.47
CA LEU A 481 6.30 -14.64 -28.71
C LEU A 481 6.73 -15.57 -29.86
N HIS A 482 7.56 -16.58 -29.59
CA HIS A 482 7.99 -17.55 -30.60
C HIS A 482 6.86 -18.42 -31.14
N LEU A 483 5.75 -18.62 -30.38
CA LEU A 483 4.55 -19.29 -30.89
C LEU A 483 4.04 -18.65 -32.18
N ARG A 484 4.26 -17.34 -32.37
CA ARG A 484 3.84 -16.58 -33.55
C ARG A 484 4.66 -16.90 -34.81
N LEU A 485 5.88 -17.41 -34.63
CA LEU A 485 6.77 -17.83 -35.72
C LEU A 485 6.51 -19.28 -36.13
N ALA A 486 5.97 -20.11 -35.22
CA ALA A 486 5.73 -21.53 -35.45
C ALA A 486 4.46 -21.77 -36.30
N PRO A 487 4.58 -22.33 -37.52
CA PRO A 487 3.46 -22.40 -38.48
C PRO A 487 2.19 -23.11 -37.98
N LYS A 488 2.35 -24.13 -37.12
CA LYS A 488 1.24 -24.95 -36.61
C LYS A 488 0.48 -24.31 -35.42
N ILE A 489 1.09 -23.36 -34.72
CA ILE A 489 0.55 -22.80 -33.45
C ILE A 489 0.49 -21.27 -33.41
N LYS A 490 0.80 -20.59 -34.52
CA LYS A 490 0.74 -19.12 -34.68
C LYS A 490 -0.65 -18.48 -34.54
N GLY A 491 -1.69 -19.24 -34.21
CA GLY A 491 -3.06 -18.74 -34.13
C GLY A 491 -3.27 -17.68 -33.05
N GLU A 492 -4.14 -16.70 -33.35
CA GLU A 492 -4.50 -15.61 -32.41
C GLU A 492 -5.06 -16.17 -31.10
N PHE A 493 -5.91 -17.19 -31.18
CA PHE A 493 -6.47 -17.86 -30.01
C PHE A 493 -5.36 -18.45 -29.11
N THR A 494 -4.43 -19.21 -29.68
CA THR A 494 -3.33 -19.84 -28.95
C THR A 494 -2.44 -18.81 -28.27
N PHE A 495 -2.10 -17.72 -28.96
CA PHE A 495 -1.29 -16.65 -28.40
C PHE A 495 -1.95 -16.00 -27.17
N ASN A 496 -3.24 -15.66 -27.25
CA ASN A 496 -3.95 -15.05 -26.13
C ASN A 496 -4.12 -16.00 -24.95
N VAL A 497 -4.33 -17.29 -25.20
CA VAL A 497 -4.33 -18.31 -24.13
C VAL A 497 -2.96 -18.41 -23.47
N ALA A 498 -1.89 -18.43 -24.27
CA ALA A 498 -0.53 -18.48 -23.75
C ALA A 498 -0.18 -17.23 -22.93
N ALA A 499 -0.66 -16.04 -23.32
CA ALA A 499 -0.53 -14.81 -22.54
C ALA A 499 -1.22 -14.89 -21.17
N ILE A 500 -2.40 -15.52 -21.09
CA ILE A 500 -3.11 -15.74 -19.82
C ILE A 500 -2.29 -16.63 -18.89
N PHE A 501 -1.81 -17.78 -19.38
CA PHE A 501 -1.02 -18.71 -18.57
C PHE A 501 0.37 -18.16 -18.24
N GLY A 502 0.98 -17.41 -19.15
CA GLY A 502 2.29 -16.80 -18.97
C GLY A 502 2.35 -15.87 -17.76
N PHE A 503 1.27 -15.14 -17.48
CA PHE A 503 1.22 -14.28 -16.30
C PHE A 503 1.28 -15.04 -14.97
N GLY A 504 0.99 -16.34 -14.99
CA GLY A 504 1.23 -17.23 -13.86
C GLY A 504 2.70 -17.21 -13.40
N SER A 505 3.68 -17.06 -14.31
CA SER A 505 5.09 -16.93 -13.92
C SER A 505 5.36 -15.63 -13.18
N VAL A 506 4.71 -14.52 -13.57
CA VAL A 506 4.83 -13.22 -12.89
C VAL A 506 4.21 -13.28 -11.50
N LEU A 507 3.01 -13.86 -11.38
CA LEU A 507 2.35 -14.07 -10.08
C LEU A 507 3.19 -14.96 -9.17
N MET A 508 3.85 -15.97 -9.74
CA MET A 508 4.74 -16.85 -8.98
C MET A 508 5.99 -16.12 -8.49
N THR A 509 6.59 -15.21 -9.27
CA THR A 509 7.70 -14.38 -8.77
C THR A 509 7.23 -13.38 -7.71
N PHE A 510 6.15 -12.66 -7.97
CA PHE A 510 5.71 -11.53 -7.14
C PHE A 510 4.98 -11.97 -5.86
N ILE A 511 4.17 -13.03 -5.93
CA ILE A 511 3.43 -13.58 -4.79
C ILE A 511 4.08 -14.89 -4.34
N GLY A 512 4.28 -15.82 -5.27
CA GLY A 512 4.80 -17.14 -4.98
C GLY A 512 6.14 -17.12 -4.23
N VAL A 513 7.15 -16.42 -4.73
CA VAL A 513 8.47 -16.40 -4.09
C VAL A 513 8.47 -15.57 -2.81
N ASN A 514 7.85 -14.39 -2.83
CA ASN A 514 7.78 -13.51 -1.65
C ASN A 514 7.06 -14.13 -0.46
N TYR A 515 6.08 -15.00 -0.71
CA TYR A 515 5.27 -15.57 0.35
C TYR A 515 5.55 -17.06 0.59
N TYR A 516 5.75 -17.89 -0.44
CA TYR A 516 5.92 -19.34 -0.30
C TYR A 516 7.37 -19.84 -0.31
N PHE A 517 8.32 -19.05 -0.82
CA PHE A 517 9.73 -19.42 -0.90
C PHE A 517 10.63 -18.38 -0.19
N THR A 518 10.31 -18.08 1.07
CA THR A 518 10.94 -17.03 1.90
C THR A 518 12.40 -17.29 2.30
N LYS A 519 13.01 -18.43 1.93
CA LYS A 519 14.38 -18.81 2.31
C LYS A 519 15.50 -18.13 1.49
N GLY A 520 15.24 -17.00 0.84
CA GLY A 520 16.20 -16.31 -0.05
C GLY A 520 16.66 -14.95 0.46
N MET A 521 17.87 -14.53 0.09
CA MET A 521 18.45 -13.22 0.47
C MET A 521 17.65 -12.04 -0.07
N HIS A 522 16.79 -12.24 -1.08
CA HIS A 522 15.92 -11.20 -1.61
C HIS A 522 14.59 -11.01 -0.87
N SER A 523 14.35 -11.66 0.27
CA SER A 523 13.04 -11.69 0.95
C SER A 523 12.67 -10.39 1.70
N TYR A 524 12.86 -9.22 1.08
CA TYR A 524 12.64 -7.89 1.70
C TYR A 524 11.17 -7.43 1.72
N ALA A 525 10.30 -8.08 0.93
CA ALA A 525 8.86 -7.82 0.87
C ALA A 525 8.06 -9.06 1.27
N SER A 526 8.59 -9.85 2.21
CA SER A 526 7.94 -11.05 2.70
C SER A 526 6.82 -10.72 3.67
N GLY A 527 5.74 -11.49 3.59
CA GLY A 527 4.64 -11.49 4.55
C GLY A 527 4.07 -12.89 4.68
N GLU A 528 2.82 -13.02 5.14
CA GLU A 528 2.16 -14.32 5.35
C GLU A 528 2.18 -15.19 4.08
N THR A 529 2.66 -16.45 4.13
CA THR A 529 2.26 -17.51 3.18
C THR A 529 0.73 -17.54 3.10
N PRO A 530 0.08 -17.05 2.02
CA PRO A 530 -1.36 -17.20 1.94
C PRO A 530 -1.65 -18.69 1.74
N VAL A 531 -2.63 -19.25 2.45
CA VAL A 531 -3.19 -20.54 2.02
C VAL A 531 -3.84 -20.27 0.67
N PHE A 532 -3.47 -21.03 -0.37
CA PHE A 532 -4.03 -20.82 -1.71
C PHE A 532 -5.55 -20.90 -1.63
N PRO A 533 -6.27 -19.78 -1.75
CA PRO A 533 -7.62 -19.71 -1.25
C PRO A 533 -8.56 -20.46 -2.19
N MET A 534 -9.65 -21.01 -1.65
CA MET A 534 -10.60 -21.78 -2.46
C MET A 534 -11.18 -20.94 -3.61
N TRP A 535 -11.39 -19.63 -3.40
CA TRP A 535 -11.80 -18.74 -4.47
C TRP A 535 -10.78 -18.63 -5.60
N ALA A 536 -9.48 -18.77 -5.33
CA ALA A 536 -8.44 -18.78 -6.37
C ALA A 536 -8.48 -20.07 -7.19
N TRP A 537 -8.79 -21.22 -6.58
CA TRP A 537 -9.06 -22.45 -7.34
C TRP A 537 -10.29 -22.31 -8.23
N ILE A 538 -11.37 -21.71 -7.71
CA ILE A 538 -12.59 -21.43 -8.47
C ILE A 538 -12.29 -20.48 -9.63
N THR A 539 -11.50 -19.43 -9.44
CA THR A 539 -11.14 -18.51 -10.53
C THR A 539 -10.26 -19.18 -11.59
N ILE A 540 -9.31 -20.04 -11.21
CA ILE A 540 -8.52 -20.83 -12.16
C ILE A 540 -9.41 -21.76 -12.97
N LEU A 541 -10.29 -22.52 -12.31
CA LEU A 541 -11.24 -23.41 -12.99
C LEU A 541 -12.17 -22.62 -13.92
N GLY A 542 -12.66 -21.47 -13.47
CA GLY A 542 -13.47 -20.56 -14.27
C GLY A 542 -12.72 -20.04 -15.50
N ALA A 543 -11.45 -19.67 -15.36
CA ALA A 543 -10.60 -19.23 -16.47
C ALA A 543 -10.37 -20.37 -17.49
N VAL A 544 -10.09 -21.58 -17.02
CA VAL A 544 -9.94 -22.76 -17.90
C VAL A 544 -11.24 -23.06 -18.64
N LEU A 545 -12.38 -23.04 -17.94
CA LEU A 545 -13.70 -23.26 -18.54
C LEU A 545 -14.03 -22.18 -19.58
N LEU A 546 -13.73 -20.91 -19.30
CA LEU A 546 -13.87 -19.81 -20.26
C LEU A 546 -13.04 -20.07 -21.54
N ILE A 547 -11.77 -20.47 -21.39
CA ILE A 547 -10.89 -20.78 -22.52
C ILE A 547 -11.44 -21.94 -23.35
N VAL A 548 -11.90 -23.02 -22.69
CA VAL A 548 -12.46 -24.20 -23.39
C VAL A 548 -13.72 -23.82 -24.18
N ILE A 549 -14.66 -23.10 -23.57
CA ILE A 549 -15.89 -22.68 -24.24
C ILE A 549 -15.59 -21.74 -25.41
N ALA A 550 -14.69 -20.77 -25.22
CA ALA A 550 -14.24 -19.87 -26.28
C ALA A 550 -13.62 -20.65 -27.45
N GLY A 551 -12.79 -21.66 -27.16
CA GLY A 551 -12.17 -22.53 -28.15
C GLY A 551 -13.18 -23.36 -28.95
N ILE A 552 -14.18 -23.95 -28.27
CA ILE A 552 -15.27 -24.69 -28.93
C ILE A 552 -16.06 -23.76 -29.86
N LYS A 553 -16.38 -22.55 -29.40
CA LYS A 553 -17.17 -21.59 -30.17
C LYS A 553 -16.41 -21.07 -31.40
N GLU A 554 -15.13 -20.79 -31.26
CA GLU A 554 -14.28 -20.39 -32.39
C GLU A 554 -14.15 -21.51 -33.42
N ARG A 555 -13.94 -22.77 -32.99
CA ARG A 555 -13.92 -23.93 -33.92
C ARG A 555 -15.24 -24.11 -34.66
N ARG A 556 -16.38 -23.96 -33.97
CA ARG A 556 -17.70 -24.08 -34.59
C ARG A 556 -17.94 -23.01 -35.64
N ASN A 557 -17.57 -21.76 -35.35
CA ASN A 557 -17.74 -20.65 -36.28
C ASN A 557 -16.79 -20.76 -37.49
N LYS A 558 -15.55 -21.23 -37.31
CA LYS A 558 -14.65 -21.51 -38.44
C LYS A 558 -15.21 -22.55 -39.40
N LYS A 559 -15.69 -23.69 -38.88
CA LYS A 559 -16.35 -24.71 -39.70
C LYS A 559 -17.58 -24.18 -40.45
N TYR A 560 -18.36 -23.30 -39.81
CA TYR A 560 -19.52 -22.70 -40.47
C TYR A 560 -19.12 -21.79 -41.64
N ILE A 561 -18.02 -21.04 -41.52
CA ILE A 561 -17.51 -20.18 -42.60
C ILE A 561 -16.84 -21.00 -43.71
N GLU A 562 -16.12 -22.07 -43.38
CA GLU A 562 -15.50 -22.96 -44.37
C GLU A 562 -16.54 -23.75 -45.20
N ASN A 563 -17.75 -23.91 -44.68
CA ASN A 563 -18.86 -24.60 -45.34
C ASN A 563 -19.76 -23.66 -46.18
N ILE A 564 -19.48 -22.36 -46.21
CA ILE A 564 -20.13 -21.35 -47.07
C ILE A 564 -19.15 -20.96 -48.16
#